data_AF-A0A7W0H5B6-F1
#
_entry.id   AF-A0A7W0H5B6-F1
#
_cell.length_a   1.000
_cell.length_b   1.000
_cell.length_c   1.000
_cell.angle_alpha   90.00
_cell.angle_beta   90.00
_cell.angle_gamma   90.00
#
_symmetry.space_group_name_H-M   'P 1'
#
loop_
_entity.id
_entity.type
_entity.pdbx_description
1 polymer ?
#
loop_
_entity_poly.entity_id
_entity_poly.type
_entity_poly.pdbx_seq_one_letter_code
_entity_poly.pdbx_strand_id
1 'polypeptide(L)'
;MLGFPEFAIDDETLPYDVTRARFAGYREGLGAAWNPELTVRAIGNRPETGARALVELMRMDPRPTAVLAMSDALAAGVLIGAAEHGIEVPAQLSVIGFD
;
A
#
# COMPACT_ATOMS: atom_id res chain seq x y z
N MET A 1 0.49 -1.86 1.31
CA MET A 1 0.59 -1.12 2.58
C MET A 1 1.03 -2.11 3.67
N LEU A 2 2.17 -1.86 4.33
CA LEU A 2 2.90 -2.74 5.28
C LEU A 2 2.50 -2.47 6.73
N GLY A 3 2.49 -3.43 7.64
CA GLY A 3 2.21 -3.14 9.06
C GLY A 3 2.87 -4.11 10.02
N PHE A 4 3.64 -3.59 10.97
CA PHE A 4 4.45 -4.35 11.93
C PHE A 4 4.59 -3.62 13.28
N PRO A 5 5.16 -4.24 14.33
CA PRO A 5 5.51 -3.57 15.60
C PRO A 5 6.57 -2.46 15.47
N GLU A 6 7.05 -1.95 16.60
CA GLU A 6 7.70 -0.62 16.74
C GLU A 6 9.05 -0.42 16.05
N PHE A 7 9.77 -1.47 15.62
CA PHE A 7 11.12 -1.30 15.05
C PHE A 7 11.31 -2.09 13.75
N ALA A 8 11.14 -1.37 12.62
CA ALA A 8 11.99 -1.39 11.42
C ALA A 8 11.22 -0.91 10.16
N ILE A 9 11.90 -0.13 9.32
CA ILE A 9 11.49 0.26 7.97
C ILE A 9 12.62 -0.18 7.04
N ASP A 10 12.72 -1.49 6.82
CA ASP A 10 13.78 -2.12 6.02
C ASP A 10 13.27 -3.45 5.45
N ASP A 11 13.48 -3.70 4.15
CA ASP A 11 13.20 -4.99 3.53
C ASP A 11 13.93 -6.16 4.23
N GLU A 12 15.09 -5.94 4.87
CA GLU A 12 15.83 -6.95 5.63
C GLU A 12 15.06 -7.47 6.87
N THR A 13 14.06 -6.73 7.38
CA THR A 13 13.39 -7.06 8.65
C THR A 13 12.00 -7.68 8.54
N LEU A 14 11.45 -7.77 7.32
CA LEU A 14 10.12 -8.33 7.10
C LEU A 14 10.08 -9.84 7.43
N PRO A 15 9.08 -10.34 8.18
CA PRO A 15 9.05 -11.74 8.64
C PRO A 15 8.65 -12.76 7.57
N TYR A 16 8.32 -12.32 6.35
CA TYR A 16 7.87 -13.19 5.25
C TYR A 16 8.65 -12.87 3.97
N ASP A 17 9.29 -13.89 3.40
CA ASP A 17 10.15 -13.72 2.23
C ASP A 17 9.38 -13.28 0.98
N VAL A 18 8.12 -13.69 0.82
CA VAL A 18 7.24 -13.20 -0.25
C VAL A 18 6.97 -11.70 -0.12
N THR A 19 6.74 -11.21 1.11
CA THR A 19 6.53 -9.78 1.37
C THR A 19 7.80 -8.99 1.11
N ARG A 20 8.97 -9.51 1.55
CA ARG A 20 10.29 -8.93 1.26
C ARG A 20 10.56 -8.86 -0.24
N ALA A 21 10.38 -9.96 -0.97
CA ALA A 21 10.61 -10.03 -2.41
C ALA A 21 9.69 -9.11 -3.21
N ARG A 22 8.39 -9.05 -2.89
CA ARG A 22 7.46 -8.09 -3.51
C ARG A 22 7.89 -6.64 -3.25
N PHE A 23 8.28 -6.32 -2.02
CA PHE A 23 8.71 -4.97 -1.65
C PHE A 23 10.00 -4.55 -2.34
N ALA A 24 11.01 -5.42 -2.37
CA ALA A 24 12.25 -5.22 -3.10
C ALA A 24 11.99 -5.04 -4.61
N GLY A 25 11.12 -5.86 -5.21
CA GLY A 25 10.73 -5.75 -6.61
C GLY A 25 9.98 -4.44 -6.94
N TYR A 26 9.13 -3.93 -6.05
CA TYR A 26 8.52 -2.60 -6.22
C TYR A 26 9.56 -1.47 -6.10
N ARG A 27 10.50 -1.58 -5.15
CA ARG A 27 11.60 -0.61 -4.98
C ARG A 27 12.53 -0.58 -6.20
N GLU A 28 12.86 -1.75 -6.75
CA GLU A 28 13.66 -1.89 -7.97
C GLU A 28 12.91 -1.34 -9.19
N GLY A 29 11.67 -1.79 -9.42
CA GLY A 29 10.88 -1.43 -10.59
C GLY A 29 10.46 0.05 -10.65
N LEU A 30 10.29 0.71 -9.50
CA LEU A 30 10.03 2.16 -9.43
C LEU A 30 11.32 2.98 -9.60
N GLY A 31 12.49 2.43 -9.23
CA GLY A 31 13.79 3.09 -9.41
C GLY A 31 13.81 4.50 -8.82
N ALA A 32 14.05 5.52 -9.65
CA ALA A 32 14.07 6.92 -9.23
C ALA A 32 12.70 7.49 -8.80
N ALA A 33 11.60 6.81 -9.10
CA ALA A 33 10.26 7.16 -8.61
C ALA A 33 9.93 6.53 -7.25
N TRP A 34 10.82 5.70 -6.70
CA TRP A 34 10.66 5.16 -5.35
C TRP A 34 10.75 6.27 -4.30
N ASN A 35 9.69 6.47 -3.53
CA ASN A 35 9.71 7.28 -2.32
C ASN A 35 9.28 6.44 -1.11
N PRO A 36 10.15 6.18 -0.11
CA PRO A 36 9.78 5.45 1.09
C PRO A 36 8.70 6.17 1.92
N GLU A 37 8.55 7.49 1.82
CA GLU A 37 7.53 8.26 2.54
C GLU A 37 6.10 7.96 2.04
N LEU A 38 5.95 7.45 0.80
CA LEU A 38 4.67 6.97 0.26
C LEU A 38 4.35 5.51 0.68
N THR A 39 5.15 4.91 1.57
CA THR A 39 4.96 3.55 2.11
C THR A 39 4.39 3.58 3.52
N VAL A 40 3.32 2.83 3.80
CA VAL A 40 2.52 3.07 5.03
C VAL A 40 1.92 1.79 5.68
N ARG A 41 1.39 1.95 6.93
CA ARG A 41 1.03 1.11 8.12
C ARG A 41 0.06 -0.14 8.15
N ALA A 42 -0.43 -0.76 7.07
CA ALA A 42 -1.47 -1.83 7.18
C ALA A 42 -1.04 -3.25 7.65
N ILE A 43 -1.63 -3.74 8.75
CA ILE A 43 -1.37 -5.04 9.43
C ILE A 43 -2.30 -6.17 8.91
N GLY A 44 -1.85 -7.43 8.92
CA GLY A 44 -2.76 -8.59 8.99
C GLY A 44 -3.48 -9.04 7.71
N ASN A 45 -3.21 -8.39 6.56
CA ASN A 45 -3.66 -8.78 5.22
C ASN A 45 -5.20 -8.92 5.05
N ARG A 46 -5.97 -7.87 5.36
CA ARG A 46 -7.45 -7.89 5.28
C ARG A 46 -8.02 -6.63 4.62
N PRO A 47 -9.24 -6.68 4.04
CA PRO A 47 -9.88 -5.50 3.46
C PRO A 47 -10.01 -4.33 4.43
N GLU A 48 -10.31 -4.56 5.71
CA GLU A 48 -10.45 -3.46 6.70
C GLU A 48 -9.12 -2.74 6.91
N THR A 49 -8.00 -3.47 6.82
CA THR A 49 -6.66 -2.88 6.93
C THR A 49 -6.20 -2.24 5.63
N GLY A 50 -6.76 -2.64 4.47
CA GLY A 50 -6.69 -1.94 3.18
C GLY A 50 -7.51 -0.64 3.10
N ALA A 51 -8.69 -0.59 3.72
CA ALA A 51 -9.56 0.60 3.76
C ALA A 51 -8.99 1.68 4.68
N ARG A 52 -8.61 1.31 5.91
CA ARG A 52 -7.81 2.16 6.81
C ARG A 52 -6.54 2.66 6.12
N ALA A 53 -5.96 1.79 5.29
CA ALA A 53 -4.75 2.10 4.56
C ALA A 53 -4.92 3.32 3.65
N LEU A 54 -5.95 3.30 2.81
CA LEU A 54 -6.25 4.41 1.92
C LEU A 54 -6.38 5.74 2.67
N VAL A 55 -7.04 5.75 3.83
CA VAL A 55 -7.27 6.99 4.61
C VAL A 55 -5.97 7.65 5.06
N GLU A 56 -4.92 6.88 5.35
CA GLU A 56 -3.60 7.44 5.68
C GLU A 56 -2.89 7.98 4.43
N LEU A 57 -2.94 7.25 3.30
CA LEU A 57 -2.38 7.71 2.01
C LEU A 57 -3.05 8.99 1.51
N MET A 58 -4.38 9.10 1.61
CA MET A 58 -5.14 10.25 1.12
C MET A 58 -4.96 11.53 1.96
N ARG A 59 -4.24 11.45 3.09
CA ARG A 59 -3.84 12.60 3.92
C ARG A 59 -2.44 13.13 3.60
N MET A 60 -1.71 12.48 2.71
CA MET A 60 -0.37 12.91 2.30
C MET A 60 -0.42 14.13 1.38
N ASP A 61 0.65 14.92 1.39
CA ASP A 61 0.90 15.99 0.43
C ASP A 61 2.32 15.82 -0.16
N PRO A 62 2.48 15.65 -1.49
CA PRO A 62 1.42 15.51 -2.49
C PRO A 62 0.62 14.20 -2.30
N ARG A 63 -0.70 14.27 -2.48
CA ARG A 63 -1.59 13.11 -2.40
C ARG A 63 -1.26 12.10 -3.51
N PRO A 64 -1.01 10.81 -3.21
CA PRO A 64 -0.69 9.81 -4.23
C PRO A 64 -1.87 9.55 -5.17
N THR A 65 -1.56 9.29 -6.44
CA THR A 65 -2.53 8.99 -7.51
C THR A 65 -2.59 7.51 -7.88
N ALA A 66 -1.74 6.68 -7.27
CA ALA A 66 -1.73 5.22 -7.44
C ALA A 66 -1.41 4.50 -6.13
N VAL A 67 -1.94 3.29 -5.94
CA VAL A 67 -1.64 2.40 -4.82
C VAL A 67 -1.20 1.03 -5.33
N LEU A 68 -0.01 0.60 -4.92
CA LEU A 68 0.44 -0.78 -5.02
C LEU A 68 0.07 -1.51 -3.73
N ALA A 69 -0.96 -2.37 -3.79
CA ALA A 69 -1.30 -3.25 -2.68
C ALA A 69 -0.34 -4.44 -2.64
N MET A 70 -0.06 -4.96 -1.44
CA MET A 70 0.79 -6.16 -1.30
C MET A 70 0.02 -7.46 -1.54
N SER A 71 -1.31 -7.37 -1.67
CA SER A 71 -2.23 -8.48 -1.92
C SER A 71 -3.54 -7.97 -2.54
N ASP A 72 -4.32 -8.87 -3.15
CA ASP A 72 -5.70 -8.59 -3.58
C ASP A 72 -6.67 -8.31 -2.41
N ALA A 73 -6.46 -8.94 -1.25
CA ALA A 73 -7.25 -8.67 -0.05
C ALA A 73 -7.09 -7.22 0.44
N LEU A 74 -5.87 -6.66 0.34
CA LEU A 74 -5.62 -5.25 0.63
C LEU A 74 -6.14 -4.34 -0.49
N ALA A 75 -6.01 -4.73 -1.76
CA ALA A 75 -6.56 -3.97 -2.89
C ALA A 75 -8.08 -3.82 -2.80
N ALA A 76 -8.81 -4.89 -2.48
CA ALA A 76 -10.25 -4.85 -2.23
C ALA A 76 -10.60 -3.86 -1.11
N GLY A 77 -9.81 -3.83 -0.03
CA GLY A 77 -9.94 -2.83 1.03
C GLY A 77 -9.75 -1.39 0.56
N VAL A 78 -8.73 -1.14 -0.27
CA VAL A 78 -8.48 0.17 -0.87
C VAL A 78 -9.66 0.59 -1.76
N LEU A 79 -10.22 -0.32 -2.56
CA LEU A 79 -11.40 -0.04 -3.40
C LEU A 79 -12.65 0.28 -2.57
N ILE A 80 -12.89 -0.44 -1.48
CA ILE A 80 -13.99 -0.17 -0.54
C ILE A 80 -13.82 1.23 0.07
N GLY A 81 -12.63 1.52 0.63
CA GLY A 81 -12.34 2.82 1.22
C GLY A 81 -12.46 3.97 0.21
N ALA A 82 -12.10 3.72 -1.06
CA ALA A 82 -12.21 4.72 -2.12
C ALA A 82 -13.67 5.05 -2.42
N ALA A 83 -14.52 4.03 -2.55
CA ALA A 83 -15.96 4.21 -2.71
C ALA A 83 -16.61 4.94 -1.51
N GLU A 84 -16.23 4.60 -0.28
CA GLU A 84 -16.70 5.26 0.95
C GLU A 84 -16.35 6.76 1.02
N HIS A 85 -15.21 7.16 0.44
CA HIS A 85 -14.72 8.55 0.44
C HIS A 85 -14.98 9.30 -0.88
N GLY A 86 -15.74 8.71 -1.81
CA GLY A 86 -16.06 9.33 -3.11
C GLY A 86 -14.84 9.52 -4.02
N ILE A 87 -13.81 8.67 -3.88
CA ILE A 87 -12.60 8.69 -4.71
C ILE A 87 -12.83 7.78 -5.93
N GLU A 88 -12.80 8.36 -7.12
CA GLU A 88 -13.07 7.60 -8.35
C GLU A 88 -11.86 6.74 -8.76
N VAL A 89 -12.11 5.44 -8.94
CA VAL A 89 -11.13 4.48 -9.47
C VAL A 89 -11.57 4.06 -10.88
N PRO A 90 -10.71 4.15 -11.91
CA PRO A 90 -9.30 4.56 -11.89
C PRO A 90 -9.06 6.08 -12.04
N ALA A 91 -10.11 6.90 -12.21
CA ALA A 91 -9.99 8.28 -12.70
C ALA A 91 -9.19 9.24 -11.80
N GLN A 92 -9.27 9.07 -10.48
CA GLN A 92 -8.54 9.85 -9.48
C GLN A 92 -7.47 9.04 -8.75
N LEU A 93 -7.66 7.71 -8.66
CA LEU A 93 -6.76 6.80 -7.99
C LEU A 93 -6.66 5.48 -8.76
N SER A 94 -5.46 5.11 -9.20
CA SER A 94 -5.18 3.77 -9.74
C SER A 94 -4.87 2.79 -8.61
N VAL A 95 -5.37 1.55 -8.69
CA VAL A 95 -5.15 0.51 -7.68
C VAL A 95 -4.66 -0.75 -8.37
N ILE A 96 -3.54 -1.30 -7.90
CA ILE A 96 -2.99 -2.58 -8.36
C ILE A 96 -2.96 -3.54 -7.18
N GLY A 97 -3.51 -4.73 -7.40
CA GLY A 97 -3.42 -5.89 -6.50
C GLY A 97 -2.36 -6.89 -6.95
N PHE A 98 -2.30 -8.01 -6.24
CA PHE A 98 -1.51 -9.19 -6.56
C PHE A 98 -2.05 -10.35 -5.70
N ASP A 99 -2.61 -11.40 -6.28
CA ASP A 99 -2.53 -12.82 -5.85
C ASP A 99 -3.31 -13.71 -6.85
#